data_AF-A0A086K6L0-F1
#
_entry.id   AF-A0A086K6L0-F1
#
_cell.length_a   1.000
_cell.length_b   1.000
_cell.length_c   1.000
_cell.angle_alpha   90.00
_cell.angle_beta   90.00
_cell.angle_gamma   90.00
#
_symmetry.space_group_name_H-M   'P 1'
#
loop_
_entity.id
_entity.type
_entity.pdbx_description
1 polymer ?
#
loop_
_entity_poly.entity_id
_entity_poly.type
_entity_poly.pdbx_seq_one_letter_code
_entity_poly.pdbx_strand_id
1 'polypeptide(L)'
;MSLPVSEDKPYRQASNSCKRLYEEMIACYQKSPCMQSGEFTFEQCRHSEDPRQVTAHCITLRKAYGQCRRNLLNPQLRMRGNMVGS
;
A
#
# COMPACT_ATOMS: atom_id res chain seq x y z
N MET A 1 -4.46 9.65 18.50
CA MET A 1 -5.63 10.54 18.59
C MET A 1 -6.09 10.83 17.16
N SER A 2 -7.19 10.22 16.72
CA SER A 2 -7.79 10.46 15.41
C SER A 2 -8.89 11.50 15.59
N LEU A 3 -8.81 12.63 14.89
CA LEU A 3 -9.84 13.67 14.94
C LEU A 3 -11.14 13.16 14.31
N PRO A 4 -12.32 13.49 14.87
CA PRO A 4 -13.60 13.12 14.28
C PRO A 4 -13.79 13.80 12.92
N VAL A 5 -14.33 13.07 11.95
CA VAL A 5 -14.69 13.58 10.63
C VAL A 5 -15.92 14.46 10.80
N SER A 6 -15.79 15.78 10.64
CA SER A 6 -16.94 16.71 10.62
C SER A 6 -17.54 16.79 9.21
N GLU A 7 -18.87 16.72 9.11
CA GLU A 7 -19.67 16.76 7.86
C GLU A 7 -19.44 18.02 7.00
N ASP A 8 -18.91 19.09 7.57
CA ASP A 8 -18.68 20.38 6.90
C ASP A 8 -17.50 20.36 5.90
N LYS A 9 -16.60 19.37 5.95
CA LYS A 9 -15.37 19.35 5.16
C LYS A 9 -15.09 17.94 4.61
N PRO A 10 -15.72 17.52 3.50
CA PRO A 10 -15.57 16.16 2.96
C PRO A 10 -14.13 15.83 2.52
N TYR A 11 -13.30 16.85 2.27
CA TYR A 11 -11.87 16.75 1.95
C TYR A 11 -10.96 16.62 3.19
N ARG A 12 -11.47 16.78 4.42
CA ARG A 12 -10.77 16.47 5.67
C ARG A 12 -11.00 15.03 6.14
N GLN A 13 -11.28 14.11 5.23
CA GLN A 13 -11.00 12.72 5.53
C GLN A 13 -9.51 12.62 5.81
N ALA A 14 -9.14 12.23 7.03
CA ALA A 14 -7.79 11.79 7.33
C ALA A 14 -7.53 10.58 6.43
N SER A 15 -7.09 10.86 5.21
CA SER A 15 -6.74 9.85 4.23
C SER A 15 -5.57 9.14 4.85
N ASN A 16 -5.87 8.03 5.53
CA ASN A 16 -4.89 7.21 6.21
C ASN A 16 -4.00 6.73 5.08
N SER A 17 -2.87 7.41 4.88
CA SER A 17 -2.38 7.71 3.52
C SER A 17 -1.90 6.47 2.78
N CYS A 18 -1.71 5.37 3.52
CA CYS A 18 -1.28 4.08 3.02
C CYS A 18 -2.40 3.04 2.98
N LYS A 19 -3.61 3.34 3.47
CA LYS A 19 -4.74 2.39 3.52
C LYS A 19 -5.20 2.02 2.12
N ARG A 20 -5.38 3.01 1.23
CA ARG A 20 -5.72 2.75 -0.17
C ARG A 20 -4.67 1.89 -0.87
N LEU A 21 -3.38 2.23 -0.71
CA LEU A 21 -2.27 1.43 -1.24
C LEU A 21 -2.26 0.00 -0.69
N TYR A 22 -2.63 -0.17 0.58
CA TYR A 22 -2.72 -1.49 1.21
C TYR A 22 -3.86 -2.33 0.60
N GLU A 23 -5.04 -1.73 0.41
CA GLU A 23 -6.19 -2.37 -0.22
C GLU A 23 -5.89 -2.77 -1.67
N GLU A 24 -5.28 -1.87 -2.45
CA GLU A 24 -4.82 -2.16 -3.82
C GLU A 24 -3.77 -3.27 -3.85
N MET A 25 -2.81 -3.24 -2.92
CA MET A 25 -1.78 -4.29 -2.79
C MET A 25 -2.43 -5.66 -2.52
N ILE A 26 -3.35 -5.75 -1.55
CA ILE A 26 -4.05 -7.01 -1.25
C ILE A 26 -4.83 -7.50 -2.45
N ALA A 27 -5.61 -6.62 -3.09
CA ALA A 27 -6.41 -6.98 -4.26
C ALA A 27 -5.53 -7.48 -5.42
N CYS A 28 -4.32 -6.94 -5.56
CA CYS A 28 -3.33 -7.41 -6.52
C CYS A 28 -2.87 -8.84 -6.20
N TYR A 29 -2.45 -9.09 -4.95
CA TYR A 29 -2.02 -10.43 -4.54
C TYR A 29 -3.14 -11.47 -4.63
N GLN A 30 -4.39 -11.12 -4.31
CA GLN A 30 -5.54 -12.02 -4.46
C GLN A 30 -5.76 -12.48 -5.91
N LYS A 31 -5.37 -11.66 -6.89
CA LYS A 31 -5.42 -12.00 -8.33
C LYS A 31 -4.13 -12.65 -8.85
N SER A 32 -3.10 -12.74 -8.02
CA SER A 32 -1.80 -13.24 -8.44
C SER A 32 -1.78 -14.78 -8.51
N PRO A 33 -0.97 -15.35 -9.42
CA PRO A 33 -0.78 -16.80 -9.52
C PRO A 33 -0.45 -17.46 -8.18
N CYS A 34 0.38 -16.82 -7.36
CA CYS A 34 0.77 -17.34 -6.05
C CYS A 34 -0.41 -17.61 -5.11
N MET A 35 -1.37 -16.68 -5.02
CA MET A 35 -2.58 -16.88 -4.19
C MET A 35 -3.59 -17.79 -4.88
N GLN A 36 -3.64 -17.79 -6.22
CA GLN A 36 -4.55 -18.66 -6.98
C GLN A 36 -4.16 -20.13 -6.92
N SER A 37 -2.86 -20.44 -6.81
CA SER A 37 -2.39 -21.82 -6.62
C SER A 37 -2.91 -22.44 -5.32
N GLY A 38 -3.24 -21.63 -4.30
CA GLY A 38 -3.73 -22.11 -3.01
C GLY A 38 -2.67 -22.83 -2.15
N GLU A 39 -1.46 -23.04 -2.68
CA GLU A 39 -0.35 -23.70 -1.99
C GLU A 39 0.38 -22.78 -1.01
N PHE A 40 0.32 -21.47 -1.24
CA PHE A 40 1.06 -20.49 -0.49
C PHE A 40 0.14 -19.58 0.32
N THR A 41 0.59 -19.19 1.51
CA THR A 41 -0.09 -18.17 2.31
C THR A 41 0.17 -16.78 1.74
N PHE A 42 -0.70 -15.82 2.08
CA PHE A 42 -0.51 -14.42 1.69
C PHE A 42 0.86 -13.88 2.08
N GLU A 43 1.39 -14.25 3.26
CA GLU A 43 2.73 -13.84 3.68
C GLU A 43 3.80 -14.42 2.75
N GLN A 44 3.74 -15.72 2.44
CA GLN A 44 4.69 -16.34 1.51
C GLN A 44 4.66 -15.66 0.14
N CYS A 45 3.47 -15.40 -0.41
CA CYS A 45 3.31 -14.65 -1.66
C CYS A 45 3.85 -13.22 -1.53
N ARG A 46 3.58 -12.53 -0.43
CA ARG A 46 4.09 -11.17 -0.20
C ARG A 46 5.61 -11.11 -0.13
N HIS A 47 6.26 -12.17 0.35
CA HIS A 47 7.71 -12.29 0.42
C HIS A 47 8.36 -12.67 -0.92
N SER A 48 7.60 -13.27 -1.84
CA SER A 48 8.08 -13.59 -3.19
C SER A 48 8.46 -12.33 -3.97
N GLU A 49 9.63 -12.38 -4.62
CA GLU A 49 10.10 -11.34 -5.56
C GLU A 49 9.98 -11.79 -7.01
N ASP A 50 9.44 -12.99 -7.23
CA ASP A 50 9.30 -13.56 -8.56
C ASP A 50 8.11 -12.92 -9.30
N PRO A 51 8.35 -12.21 -10.41
CA PRO A 51 7.28 -11.53 -11.14
C PRO A 51 6.35 -12.50 -11.86
N ARG A 52 6.70 -13.79 -12.03
CA ARG A 52 5.80 -14.80 -12.60
C ARG A 52 4.79 -15.28 -11.56
N GLN A 53 5.17 -15.31 -10.28
CA GLN A 53 4.28 -15.72 -9.20
C GLN A 53 3.37 -14.60 -8.70
N VAL A 54 3.89 -13.37 -8.59
CA VAL A 54 3.14 -12.26 -7.96
C VAL A 54 2.90 -11.07 -8.88
N THR A 55 3.30 -11.13 -10.15
CA THR A 55 3.27 -10.01 -11.11
C THR A 55 4.09 -8.78 -10.70
N ALA A 56 4.73 -8.13 -11.68
CA ALA A 56 5.53 -6.92 -11.43
C ALA A 56 4.71 -5.77 -10.80
N HIS A 57 3.40 -5.73 -11.06
CA HIS A 57 2.49 -4.75 -10.48
C HIS A 57 2.37 -4.91 -8.95
N CYS A 58 2.17 -6.12 -8.43
CA CYS A 58 2.05 -6.31 -6.98
C CYS A 58 3.37 -6.02 -6.24
N ILE A 59 4.51 -6.34 -6.86
CA ILE A 59 5.83 -5.97 -6.35
C ILE A 59 5.97 -4.44 -6.25
N THR A 60 5.47 -3.71 -7.24
CA THR A 60 5.47 -2.24 -7.26
C THR A 60 4.58 -1.67 -6.15
N LEU A 61 3.37 -2.21 -5.98
CA LEU A 61 2.46 -1.83 -4.88
C LEU A 61 3.07 -2.13 -3.50
N ARG A 62 3.74 -3.28 -3.32
CA ARG A 62 4.47 -3.63 -2.09
C ARG A 62 5.53 -2.58 -1.76
N LYS A 63 6.33 -2.17 -2.75
CA LYS A 63 7.35 -1.12 -2.59
C LYS A 63 6.72 0.23 -2.25
N ALA A 64 5.66 0.62 -2.95
CA ALA A 64 4.93 1.86 -2.70
C ALA A 64 4.31 1.90 -1.30
N TYR A 65 3.69 0.81 -0.85
CA TYR A 65 3.15 0.67 0.51
C TYR A 65 4.26 0.76 1.57
N GLY A 66 5.39 0.07 1.36
CA GLY A 66 6.55 0.15 2.24
C GLY A 66 7.16 1.56 2.32
N GLN A 67 7.20 2.28 1.20
CA GLN A 67 7.60 3.69 1.17
C GLN A 67 6.59 4.58 1.90
N CYS A 68 5.29 4.37 1.67
CA CYS A 68 4.25 5.14 2.34
C CYS A 68 4.32 4.97 3.86
N ARG A 69 4.49 3.74 4.37
CA ARG A 69 4.67 3.49 5.81
C ARG A 69 5.92 4.17 6.36
N ARG A 70 7.03 4.13 5.63
CA ARG A 70 8.27 4.85 6.01
C ARG A 70 8.04 6.36 6.05
N ASN A 71 7.32 6.93 5.09
CA ASN A 71 6.99 8.36 5.09
C ASN A 71 6.09 8.74 6.27
N LEU A 72 5.15 7.87 6.67
CA LEU A 72 4.28 8.10 7.81
C LEU A 72 5.04 8.13 9.15
N LEU A 73 6.07 7.29 9.27
CA LEU A 73 6.94 7.19 10.45
C LEU A 73 8.03 8.28 10.49
N ASN A 74 8.38 8.87 9.34
CA ASN A 74 9.39 9.93 9.26
C ASN A 74 8.75 11.34 9.32
N PRO A 75 8.90 12.08 10.42
CA PRO A 75 8.32 13.42 10.54
C PRO A 75 8.89 14.43 9.52
N GLN A 76 10.13 14.24 9.05
CA GLN A 76 10.74 15.07 8.00
C GLN A 76 10.09 14.90 6.62
N LEU A 77 9.52 13.73 6.33
CA LEU A 77 8.82 13.44 5.07
C LEU A 77 7.34 13.83 5.12
N ARG A 78 6.80 14.18 6.29
CA ARG A 78 5.45 14.78 6.42
C ARG A 78 5.39 16.21 5.87
N MET A 79 6.52 16.93 5.88
CA MET A 79 6.60 18.34 5.46
C MET A 79 6.88 18.53 3.97
N ARG A 80 7.42 17.52 3.29
CA ARG A 80 7.56 17.49 1.83
C ARG A 80 6.48 16.58 1.28
N GLY A 81 5.33 17.16 0.94
CA GLY A 81 4.26 16.45 0.23
C GLY A 81 4.83 15.61 -0.91
N ASN A 82 4.23 14.43 -1.13
CA ASN A 82 4.63 13.42 -2.12
C ASN A 82 5.38 14.06 -3.31
N MET A 83 6.70 13.90 -3.34
CA MET A 83 7.47 14.17 -4.55
C MET A 83 7.09 13.08 -5.55
N VAL A 84 6.03 13.34 -6.30
CA VAL A 84 5.83 12.76 -7.64
C VAL A 84 7.06 13.21 -8.42
N GLY A 85 7.97 12.26 -8.66
CA GLY A 85 9.12 12.47 -9.51
C GLY A 85 8.65 12.94 -10.88
N SER A 86 9.29 14.01 -11.35
CA SER A 86 9.19 14.54 -12.71
C SER A 86 9.66 13.54 -13.76
#